data_AF-A0A0F6SFU9-F1
#
_entry.id   AF-A0A0F6SFU9-F1
#
_cell.length_a   1.000
_cell.length_b   1.000
_cell.length_c   1.000
_cell.angle_alpha   90.00
_cell.angle_beta   90.00
_cell.angle_gamma   90.00
#
_symmetry.space_group_name_H-M   'P 1'
#
loop_
_entity.id
_entity.type
_entity.pdbx_description
1 polymer ?
#
loop_
_entity_poly.entity_id
_entity_poly.type
_entity_poly.pdbx_seq_one_letter_code
_entity_poly.pdbx_strand_id
1 'polypeptide(L)'
;MSMRALASSLSLWLVVACSSGARDPEPAAPVAPPPAPPAPTSIATPAPPQLDERAARALLDEWARAQNEGDFDAYARLYATRFEGSKRSGPRLRTYAREGWLEDRRRMFTRPMRVEISELRLAASATTVIATFVQRWSAATYEDVGTKSILLVPEGDALRIAREEMLDSSIVSEQAEAGARDPLALAPVIDAGGLYVVLATRVDPAWSEGEPRLLVDAPPMVAARSIVDERVPDALRRLRGRALQLHGATGPTCTATIGALHELRRVRPHFGSVQHWNGFETGVAQPRDVIARELWPMGEGGALLVGTLTTSGDCRGSSWARASDAPPPAILAEVATDPAHAAEALRLLRETDVHRALQRDHDELEDVARGVPWDEGGTRTVRTFVDPTGARAIVTVTVVVNEGCESFGGRAWAAFEVRDGALQLRTASADVAHEPLAAVDADGDGTIELVTADGVLRWTDDRYALTPVITPRDLDCGC
;
A
#
# COMPACT_ATOMS: atom_id res chain seq x y z
N MET A 1 50.31 25.70 14.25
CA MET A 1 50.99 24.53 14.86
C MET A 1 50.32 23.26 14.33
N SER A 2 51.14 22.35 13.79
CA SER A 2 50.85 20.97 13.35
C SER A 2 49.79 20.68 12.29
N MET A 3 50.28 20.55 11.05
CA MET A 3 49.75 19.68 10.01
C MET A 3 49.86 18.20 10.44
N ARG A 4 48.85 17.38 10.13
CA ARG A 4 49.01 15.92 10.01
C ARG A 4 48.39 15.46 8.70
N ALA A 5 49.28 15.04 7.80
CA ALA A 5 48.97 14.35 6.54
C ALA A 5 48.67 12.87 6.83
N LEU A 6 47.64 12.32 6.18
CA LEU A 6 47.40 10.88 6.07
C LEU A 6 47.59 10.50 4.60
N ALA A 7 48.69 9.82 4.32
CA ALA A 7 48.98 9.20 3.04
C ALA A 7 48.15 7.91 2.91
N SER A 8 47.33 7.82 1.87
CA SER A 8 46.66 6.57 1.48
C SER A 8 47.50 5.87 0.41
N SER A 9 47.95 4.65 0.73
CA SER A 9 48.67 3.76 -0.17
C SER A 9 47.76 3.23 -1.26
N LEU A 10 48.11 3.54 -2.51
CA LEU A 10 47.50 3.00 -3.73
C LEU A 10 48.15 1.64 -4.04
N SER A 11 47.41 0.54 -3.84
CA SER A 11 47.85 -0.79 -4.26
C SER A 11 47.44 -1.04 -5.72
N LEU A 12 48.40 -0.84 -6.62
CA LEU A 12 48.31 -1.09 -8.05
C LEU A 12 48.51 -2.60 -8.32
N TRP A 13 47.44 -3.32 -8.69
CA TRP A 13 47.56 -4.69 -9.18
C TRP A 13 47.91 -4.67 -10.68
N LEU A 14 49.16 -5.05 -11.00
CA LEU A 14 49.57 -5.39 -12.37
C LEU A 14 48.94 -6.73 -12.76
N VAL A 15 48.08 -6.73 -13.78
CA VAL A 15 47.70 -7.96 -14.50
C VAL A 15 48.68 -8.17 -15.65
N VAL A 16 49.50 -9.21 -15.54
CA VAL A 16 50.40 -9.68 -16.59
C VAL A 16 49.58 -10.44 -17.64
N ALA A 17 49.53 -9.90 -18.86
CA ALA A 17 48.92 -10.55 -20.01
C ALA A 17 49.94 -11.52 -20.67
N CYS A 18 49.68 -12.82 -20.57
CA CYS A 18 50.37 -13.83 -21.37
C CYS A 18 49.65 -14.01 -22.71
N SER A 19 50.19 -13.42 -23.78
CA SER A 19 49.79 -13.69 -25.16
C SER A 19 50.33 -15.04 -25.62
N SER A 20 49.46 -16.04 -25.74
CA SER A 20 49.80 -17.32 -26.37
C SER A 20 49.11 -17.36 -27.73
N GLY A 21 49.87 -17.14 -28.80
CA GLY A 21 49.39 -17.27 -30.17
C GLY A 21 49.09 -18.73 -30.49
N ALA A 22 47.82 -19.04 -30.69
CA ALA A 22 47.38 -20.27 -31.33
C ALA A 22 46.90 -19.92 -32.75
N ARG A 23 47.40 -20.70 -33.72
CA ARG A 23 47.06 -20.59 -35.15
C ARG A 23 45.59 -20.95 -35.35
N ASP A 24 44.88 -20.12 -36.12
CA ASP A 24 43.53 -20.43 -36.59
C ASP A 24 43.54 -21.69 -37.47
N PRO A 25 42.77 -22.74 -37.13
CA PRO A 25 42.54 -23.85 -38.04
C PRO A 25 41.53 -23.45 -39.12
N GLU A 26 41.87 -23.88 -40.33
CA GLU A 26 41.10 -23.81 -41.58
C GLU A 26 39.64 -24.29 -41.41
N PRO A 27 38.64 -23.59 -41.98
CA PRO A 27 37.23 -23.89 -41.75
C PRO A 27 36.85 -25.19 -42.47
N ALA A 28 36.57 -26.23 -41.68
CA ALA A 28 35.96 -27.46 -42.16
C ALA A 28 34.54 -27.19 -42.68
N ALA A 29 34.21 -27.79 -43.82
CA ALA A 29 32.88 -27.74 -44.44
C ALA A 29 31.78 -28.19 -43.46
N PRO A 30 30.57 -27.59 -43.53
CA PRO A 30 29.51 -27.85 -42.56
C PRO A 30 28.96 -29.26 -42.74
N VAL A 31 29.28 -30.14 -41.80
CA VAL A 31 28.61 -31.42 -41.64
C VAL A 31 27.23 -31.13 -41.03
N ALA A 32 26.17 -31.57 -41.70
CA ALA A 32 24.81 -31.43 -41.22
C ALA A 32 24.68 -32.05 -39.81
N PRO A 33 24.09 -31.33 -38.83
CA PRO A 33 23.96 -31.85 -37.48
C PRO A 33 23.07 -33.10 -37.50
N PRO A 34 23.41 -34.15 -36.72
CA PRO A 34 22.53 -35.30 -36.57
C PRO A 34 21.17 -34.84 -36.02
N PRO A 35 20.07 -35.51 -36.41
CA PRO A 35 18.73 -35.15 -35.96
C PRO A 35 18.70 -35.06 -34.44
N ALA A 36 18.21 -33.94 -33.93
CA ALA A 36 18.12 -33.70 -32.50
C ALA A 36 17.36 -34.85 -31.83
N PRO A 37 17.86 -35.41 -30.71
CA PRO A 37 17.10 -36.38 -29.95
C PRO A 37 15.73 -35.79 -29.60
N PRO A 38 14.65 -36.59 -29.63
CA PRO A 38 13.32 -36.10 -29.31
C PRO A 38 13.37 -35.41 -27.95
N ALA A 39 12.85 -34.18 -27.90
CA ALA A 39 12.78 -33.41 -26.66
C ALA A 39 12.17 -34.30 -25.57
N PRO A 40 12.78 -34.38 -24.36
CA PRO A 40 12.20 -35.16 -23.29
C PRO A 40 10.79 -34.63 -23.03
N THR A 41 9.80 -35.50 -23.22
CA THR A 41 8.42 -35.23 -22.85
C THR A 41 8.43 -34.82 -21.38
N SER A 42 8.25 -33.53 -21.11
CA SER A 42 8.12 -32.99 -19.77
C SER A 42 6.89 -33.65 -19.16
N ILE A 43 7.12 -34.62 -18.27
CA ILE A 43 6.06 -35.19 -17.45
C ILE A 43 5.65 -34.05 -16.52
N ALA A 44 4.54 -33.40 -16.81
CA ALA A 44 3.98 -32.36 -15.97
C ALA A 44 3.76 -32.95 -14.58
N THR A 45 4.56 -32.50 -13.60
CA THR A 45 4.34 -32.81 -12.19
C THR A 45 2.91 -32.38 -11.86
N PRO A 46 2.05 -33.27 -11.29
CA PRO A 46 0.70 -32.88 -10.91
C PRO A 46 0.77 -31.69 -9.95
N ALA A 47 -0.01 -30.65 -10.23
CA ALA A 47 -0.11 -29.49 -9.35
C ALA A 47 -0.46 -29.95 -7.93
N PRO A 48 0.15 -29.34 -6.88
CA PRO A 48 -0.17 -29.70 -5.50
C PRO A 48 -1.68 -29.56 -5.23
N PRO A 49 -2.24 -30.39 -4.33
CA PRO A 49 -3.66 -30.32 -4.00
C PRO A 49 -4.00 -28.92 -3.49
N GLN A 50 -4.93 -28.25 -4.17
CA GLN A 50 -5.46 -26.96 -3.75
C GLN A 50 -6.64 -27.18 -2.80
N LEU A 51 -6.83 -26.26 -1.86
CA LEU A 51 -8.02 -26.26 -1.01
C LEU A 51 -9.31 -26.10 -1.83
N ASP A 52 -10.39 -26.72 -1.38
CA ASP A 52 -11.66 -26.80 -2.10
C ASP A 52 -12.39 -25.43 -2.14
N GLU A 53 -12.44 -24.83 -3.33
CA GLU A 53 -13.19 -23.59 -3.60
C GLU A 53 -14.70 -23.71 -3.31
N ARG A 54 -15.27 -24.91 -3.43
CA ARG A 54 -16.69 -25.13 -3.11
C ARG A 54 -16.95 -24.97 -1.62
N ALA A 55 -16.06 -25.49 -0.78
CA ALA A 55 -16.13 -25.31 0.66
C ALA A 55 -15.96 -23.83 1.06
N ALA A 56 -15.04 -23.11 0.38
CA ALA A 56 -14.86 -21.68 0.59
C ALA A 56 -16.14 -20.88 0.26
N ARG A 57 -16.80 -21.19 -0.86
CA ARG A 57 -18.07 -20.53 -1.25
C ARG A 57 -19.19 -20.81 -0.25
N ALA A 58 -19.34 -22.05 0.20
CA ALA A 58 -20.35 -22.40 1.19
C ALA A 58 -20.16 -21.65 2.52
N LEU A 59 -18.90 -21.48 2.96
CA LEU A 59 -18.57 -20.68 4.14
C LEU A 59 -18.96 -19.21 3.97
N LEU A 60 -18.70 -18.61 2.80
CA LEU A 60 -19.06 -17.22 2.52
C LEU A 60 -20.59 -17.00 2.44
N ASP A 61 -21.32 -17.97 1.89
CA ASP A 61 -22.78 -17.96 1.88
C ASP A 61 -23.34 -18.01 3.31
N GLU A 62 -22.77 -18.87 4.18
CA GLU A 62 -23.13 -18.92 5.60
C GLU A 62 -22.79 -17.62 6.34
N TRP A 63 -21.62 -17.03 6.04
CA TRP A 63 -21.18 -15.75 6.60
C TRP A 63 -22.15 -14.60 6.25
N ALA A 64 -22.60 -14.53 5.00
CA ALA A 64 -23.55 -13.51 4.57
C ALA A 64 -24.94 -13.77 5.18
N ARG A 65 -25.38 -15.04 5.17
CA ARG A 65 -26.68 -15.44 5.75
C ARG A 65 -26.76 -15.12 7.24
N ALA A 66 -25.75 -15.51 8.03
CA ALA A 66 -25.74 -15.28 9.48
C ALA A 66 -25.89 -13.79 9.82
N GLN A 67 -25.21 -12.92 9.07
CA GLN A 67 -25.36 -11.47 9.23
C GLN A 67 -26.75 -10.96 8.88
N ASN A 68 -27.30 -11.39 7.74
CA ASN A 68 -28.64 -10.99 7.29
C ASN A 68 -29.76 -11.50 8.21
N GLU A 69 -29.58 -12.66 8.84
CA GLU A 69 -30.54 -13.26 9.78
C GLU A 69 -30.34 -12.79 11.23
N GLY A 70 -29.27 -12.04 11.52
CA GLY A 70 -28.93 -11.64 12.88
C GLY A 70 -28.46 -12.79 13.78
N ASP A 71 -28.01 -13.91 13.21
CA ASP A 71 -27.49 -15.06 13.94
C ASP A 71 -25.99 -14.87 14.27
N PHE A 72 -25.73 -14.16 15.37
CA PHE A 72 -24.36 -13.88 15.81
C PHE A 72 -23.60 -15.15 16.16
N ASP A 73 -24.26 -16.18 16.70
CA ASP A 73 -23.59 -17.41 17.11
C ASP A 73 -23.14 -18.21 15.89
N ALA A 74 -23.94 -18.27 14.83
CA ALA A 74 -23.51 -18.84 13.55
C ALA A 74 -22.34 -18.06 12.95
N TYR A 75 -22.44 -16.72 12.93
CA TYR A 75 -21.36 -15.86 12.45
C TYR A 75 -20.05 -16.10 13.21
N ALA A 76 -20.07 -16.12 14.54
CA ALA A 76 -18.88 -16.26 15.38
C ALA A 76 -18.17 -17.62 15.21
N ARG A 77 -18.90 -18.69 14.86
CA ARG A 77 -18.33 -20.03 14.62
C ARG A 77 -17.51 -20.12 13.32
N LEU A 78 -17.67 -19.18 12.40
CA LEU A 78 -16.93 -19.17 11.13
C LEU A 78 -15.47 -18.72 11.29
N TYR A 79 -15.15 -18.05 12.39
CA TYR A 79 -13.85 -17.46 12.62
C TYR A 79 -12.89 -18.44 13.30
N ALA A 80 -11.69 -18.52 12.73
CA ALA A 80 -10.58 -19.32 13.23
C ALA A 80 -10.18 -18.90 14.64
N THR A 81 -9.50 -19.78 15.36
CA THR A 81 -8.98 -19.47 16.70
C THR A 81 -7.94 -18.34 16.63
N ARG A 82 -7.06 -18.39 15.61
CA ARG A 82 -6.16 -17.27 15.27
C ARG A 82 -6.80 -16.43 14.18
N PHE A 83 -7.23 -15.23 14.54
CA PHE A 83 -7.90 -14.33 13.62
C PHE A 83 -7.45 -12.87 13.79
N GLU A 84 -7.34 -12.18 12.66
CA GLU A 84 -7.14 -10.74 12.55
C GLU A 84 -8.21 -10.10 11.65
N GLY A 85 -8.79 -8.99 12.10
CA GLY A 85 -9.82 -8.28 11.37
C GLY A 85 -9.48 -6.82 11.15
N SER A 86 -9.65 -6.32 9.94
CA SER A 86 -9.48 -4.91 9.57
C SER A 86 -10.82 -4.33 9.10
N LYS A 87 -11.41 -3.46 9.90
CA LYS A 87 -12.64 -2.74 9.58
C LYS A 87 -12.30 -1.40 8.96
N ARG A 88 -12.87 -1.10 7.79
CA ARG A 88 -12.77 0.20 7.13
C ARG A 88 -14.15 0.82 6.93
N SER A 89 -14.28 2.11 7.21
CA SER A 89 -15.47 2.92 6.93
C SER A 89 -15.00 4.30 6.49
N GLY A 90 -15.15 4.59 5.19
CA GLY A 90 -14.47 5.71 4.55
C GLY A 90 -12.96 5.66 4.83
N PRO A 91 -12.35 6.74 5.37
CA PRO A 91 -10.91 6.76 5.66
C PRO A 91 -10.53 6.11 7.00
N ARG A 92 -11.48 5.70 7.85
CA ARG A 92 -11.18 5.08 9.15
C ARG A 92 -10.79 3.63 8.95
N LEU A 93 -9.68 3.20 9.52
CA LEU A 93 -9.26 1.79 9.58
C LEU A 93 -9.17 1.40 11.05
N ARG A 94 -9.63 0.21 11.44
CA ARG A 94 -9.37 -0.32 12.79
C ARG A 94 -9.08 -1.81 12.70
N THR A 95 -8.01 -2.24 13.35
CA THR A 95 -7.60 -3.64 13.44
C THR A 95 -8.09 -4.26 14.74
N TYR A 96 -8.34 -5.57 14.73
CA TYR A 96 -8.87 -6.33 15.85
C TYR A 96 -8.30 -7.74 15.86
N ALA A 97 -7.94 -8.24 17.04
CA ALA A 97 -7.88 -9.68 17.29
C ALA A 97 -9.29 -10.28 17.39
N ARG A 98 -9.40 -11.61 17.36
CA ARG A 98 -10.68 -12.35 17.37
C ARG A 98 -11.69 -11.88 18.40
N GLU A 99 -11.30 -11.76 19.67
CA GLU A 99 -12.23 -11.39 20.74
C GLU A 99 -12.80 -9.99 20.54
N GLY A 100 -11.93 -8.99 20.33
CA GLY A 100 -12.34 -7.62 20.08
C GLY A 100 -13.17 -7.47 18.79
N TRP A 101 -12.85 -8.25 17.75
CA TRP A 101 -13.65 -8.30 16.52
C TRP A 101 -15.06 -8.80 16.78
N LEU A 102 -15.20 -9.92 17.49
CA LEU A 102 -16.49 -10.51 17.81
C LEU A 102 -17.31 -9.60 18.74
N GLU A 103 -16.67 -8.89 19.67
CA GLU A 103 -17.36 -7.90 20.50
C GLU A 103 -17.88 -6.72 19.67
N ASP A 104 -17.05 -6.15 18.77
CA ASP A 104 -17.45 -5.07 17.87
C ASP A 104 -18.63 -5.49 16.99
N ARG A 105 -18.56 -6.69 16.41
CA ARG A 105 -19.60 -7.23 15.53
C ARG A 105 -20.87 -7.53 16.29
N ARG A 106 -20.82 -8.06 17.51
CA ARG A 106 -22.01 -8.33 18.32
C ARG A 106 -22.90 -7.10 18.47
N ARG A 107 -22.31 -5.92 18.62
CA ARG A 107 -23.06 -4.65 18.68
C ARG A 107 -23.82 -4.36 17.38
N MET A 108 -23.26 -4.70 16.22
CA MET A 108 -23.92 -4.52 14.92
C MET A 108 -25.14 -5.43 14.76
N PHE A 109 -25.07 -6.66 15.27
CA PHE A 109 -26.17 -7.63 15.23
C PHE A 109 -27.38 -7.23 16.09
N THR A 110 -27.30 -6.15 16.89
CA THR A 110 -28.44 -5.60 17.63
C THR A 110 -29.44 -4.84 16.74
N ARG A 111 -29.11 -4.60 15.47
CA ARG A 111 -29.95 -3.91 14.50
C ARG A 111 -30.06 -4.72 13.21
N PRO A 112 -31.21 -4.68 12.51
CA PRO A 112 -31.32 -5.25 11.18
C PRO A 112 -30.29 -4.64 10.24
N MET A 113 -29.59 -5.49 9.49
CA MET A 113 -28.62 -5.10 8.48
C MET A 113 -28.78 -5.99 7.26
N ARG A 114 -28.30 -5.49 6.12
CA ARG A 114 -28.24 -6.23 4.86
C ARG A 114 -26.81 -6.28 4.35
N VAL A 115 -26.34 -7.48 4.06
CA VAL A 115 -25.04 -7.79 3.46
C VAL A 115 -25.27 -8.46 2.13
N GLU A 116 -24.69 -7.90 1.07
CA GLU A 116 -24.69 -8.49 -0.26
C GLU A 116 -23.26 -8.72 -0.74
N ILE A 117 -23.02 -9.87 -1.35
CA ILE A 117 -21.76 -10.25 -1.99
C ILE A 117 -21.96 -10.20 -3.50
N SER A 118 -21.05 -9.53 -4.20
CA SER A 118 -20.99 -9.53 -5.66
C SER A 118 -19.55 -9.68 -6.13
N GLU A 119 -19.36 -10.07 -7.38
CA GLU A 119 -18.03 -10.20 -8.01
C GLU A 119 -17.04 -11.11 -7.26
N LEU A 120 -17.55 -12.18 -6.62
CA LEU A 120 -16.72 -13.09 -5.83
C LEU A 120 -15.67 -13.82 -6.67
N ARG A 121 -14.39 -13.62 -6.31
CA ARG A 121 -13.22 -14.33 -6.80
C ARG A 121 -12.56 -15.13 -5.70
N LEU A 122 -12.05 -16.29 -6.05
CA LEU A 122 -11.33 -17.19 -5.15
C LEU A 122 -9.94 -17.45 -5.72
N ALA A 123 -8.92 -17.34 -4.87
CA ALA A 123 -7.57 -17.77 -5.17
C ALA A 123 -7.16 -18.83 -4.14
N ALA A 124 -7.17 -20.09 -4.55
CA ALA A 124 -6.80 -21.22 -3.71
C ALA A 124 -5.32 -21.59 -3.85
N SER A 125 -4.68 -21.84 -2.71
CA SER A 125 -3.36 -22.47 -2.60
C SER A 125 -3.50 -23.82 -1.87
N ALA A 126 -2.38 -24.47 -1.60
CA ALA A 126 -2.36 -25.72 -0.82
C ALA A 126 -2.77 -25.52 0.66
N THR A 127 -2.62 -24.30 1.19
CA THR A 127 -2.79 -24.03 2.64
C THR A 127 -3.79 -22.93 2.95
N THR A 128 -4.21 -22.15 1.95
CA THR A 128 -5.12 -21.02 2.13
C THR A 128 -6.07 -20.85 0.96
N VAL A 129 -7.22 -20.20 1.20
CA VAL A 129 -8.06 -19.63 0.14
C VAL A 129 -8.25 -18.16 0.42
N ILE A 130 -7.92 -17.30 -0.55
CA ILE A 130 -8.23 -15.87 -0.47
C ILE A 130 -9.51 -15.64 -1.28
N ALA A 131 -10.56 -15.17 -0.61
CA ALA A 131 -11.77 -14.70 -1.24
C ALA A 131 -11.74 -13.19 -1.35
N THR A 132 -12.01 -12.63 -2.53
CA THR A 132 -12.15 -11.19 -2.75
C THR A 132 -13.46 -10.91 -3.46
N PHE A 133 -14.23 -9.95 -2.97
CA PHE A 133 -15.56 -9.63 -3.47
C PHE A 133 -15.97 -8.20 -3.15
N VAL A 134 -16.94 -7.66 -3.90
CA VAL A 134 -17.59 -6.40 -3.56
C VAL A 134 -18.69 -6.67 -2.54
N GLN A 135 -18.55 -6.07 -1.37
CA GLN A 135 -19.57 -6.06 -0.34
C GLN A 135 -20.40 -4.79 -0.45
N ARG A 136 -21.73 -4.93 -0.43
CA ARG A 136 -22.65 -3.83 -0.13
C ARG A 136 -23.26 -4.07 1.24
N TRP A 137 -23.09 -3.13 2.15
CA TRP A 137 -23.67 -3.19 3.50
C TRP A 137 -24.62 -2.02 3.70
N SER A 138 -25.78 -2.31 4.32
CA SER A 138 -26.73 -1.27 4.69
C SER A 138 -27.38 -1.57 6.03
N ALA A 139 -27.58 -0.51 6.82
CA ALA A 139 -28.41 -0.54 8.02
C ALA A 139 -28.99 0.86 8.28
N ALA A 140 -30.30 0.93 8.52
CA ALA A 140 -31.03 2.18 8.67
C ALA A 140 -30.75 3.16 7.50
N THR A 141 -30.12 4.30 7.77
CA THR A 141 -29.80 5.34 6.77
C THR A 141 -28.35 5.28 6.27
N TYR A 142 -27.56 4.34 6.78
CA TYR A 142 -26.17 4.18 6.36
C TYR A 142 -26.06 3.07 5.33
N GLU A 143 -25.28 3.34 4.28
CA GLU A 143 -24.94 2.39 3.25
C GLU A 143 -23.50 2.60 2.79
N ASP A 144 -22.74 1.52 2.72
CA ASP A 144 -21.43 1.53 2.08
C ASP A 144 -21.27 0.37 1.10
N VAL A 145 -20.38 0.62 0.14
CA VAL A 145 -19.95 -0.37 -0.86
C VAL A 145 -18.43 -0.37 -0.86
N GLY A 146 -17.85 -1.56 -0.83
CA GLY A 146 -16.40 -1.68 -0.83
C GLY A 146 -15.89 -3.07 -1.11
N THR A 147 -14.65 -3.16 -1.59
CA THR A 147 -14.00 -4.45 -1.80
C THR A 147 -13.60 -5.05 -0.46
N LYS A 148 -14.01 -6.29 -0.21
CA LYS A 148 -13.65 -7.08 0.96
C LYS A 148 -12.77 -8.25 0.56
N SER A 149 -11.78 -8.55 1.40
CA SER A 149 -10.97 -9.76 1.32
C SER A 149 -11.14 -10.61 2.57
N ILE A 150 -11.27 -11.91 2.39
CA ILE A 150 -11.34 -12.91 3.46
C ILE A 150 -10.27 -13.99 3.20
N LEU A 151 -9.36 -14.18 4.15
CA LEU A 151 -8.40 -15.29 4.15
C LEU A 151 -9.01 -16.46 4.93
N LEU A 152 -9.13 -17.59 4.25
CA LEU A 152 -9.60 -18.85 4.81
C LEU A 152 -8.44 -19.82 5.00
N VAL A 153 -8.45 -20.52 6.13
CA VAL A 153 -7.48 -21.57 6.46
C VAL A 153 -8.19 -22.83 6.96
N PRO A 154 -7.62 -24.02 6.78
CA PRO A 154 -8.10 -25.22 7.45
C PRO A 154 -7.87 -25.13 8.97
N GLU A 155 -8.89 -25.46 9.77
CA GLU A 155 -8.80 -25.63 11.22
C GLU A 155 -9.63 -26.86 11.62
N GLY A 156 -8.95 -27.97 11.88
CA GLY A 156 -9.59 -29.29 12.01
C GLY A 156 -10.15 -29.75 10.66
N ASP A 157 -11.40 -30.23 10.65
CA ASP A 157 -12.07 -30.74 9.45
C ASP A 157 -12.85 -29.67 8.67
N ALA A 158 -12.64 -28.38 8.99
CA ALA A 158 -13.40 -27.27 8.39
C ALA A 158 -12.49 -26.11 7.97
N LEU A 159 -12.95 -25.33 6.98
CA LEU A 159 -12.39 -24.01 6.71
C LEU A 159 -12.88 -23.00 7.76
N ARG A 160 -12.01 -22.07 8.11
CA ARG A 160 -12.30 -20.95 9.02
C ARG A 160 -11.72 -19.65 8.49
N ILE A 161 -12.35 -18.54 8.87
CA ILE A 161 -11.87 -17.19 8.56
C ILE A 161 -10.72 -16.85 9.50
N ALA A 162 -9.50 -16.78 8.96
CA ALA A 162 -8.31 -16.34 9.69
C ALA A 162 -8.03 -14.84 9.51
N ARG A 163 -8.48 -14.23 8.41
CA ARG A 163 -8.43 -12.78 8.24
C ARG A 163 -9.67 -12.26 7.53
N GLU A 164 -10.20 -11.13 8.00
CA GLU A 164 -11.24 -10.39 7.30
C GLU A 164 -10.87 -8.92 7.19
N GLU A 165 -10.81 -8.40 5.98
CA GLU A 165 -10.37 -7.04 5.69
C GLU A 165 -11.33 -6.34 4.75
N MET A 166 -11.72 -5.11 5.11
CA MET A 166 -12.35 -4.19 4.19
C MET A 166 -11.25 -3.36 3.49
N LEU A 167 -10.96 -3.69 2.24
CA LEU A 167 -9.85 -3.11 1.47
C LEU A 167 -10.14 -1.66 1.12
N ASP A 168 -11.34 -1.40 0.62
CA ASP A 168 -11.89 -0.07 0.43
C ASP A 168 -13.32 -0.01 0.97
N SER A 169 -13.78 1.17 1.34
CA SER A 169 -15.18 1.40 1.71
C SER A 169 -15.54 2.79 1.26
N SER A 170 -16.59 2.88 0.44
CA SER A 170 -17.17 4.14 0.03
C SER A 170 -18.56 4.26 0.62
N ILE A 171 -18.79 5.29 1.42
CA ILE A 171 -20.14 5.65 1.84
C ILE A 171 -20.85 6.20 0.60
N VAL A 172 -22.02 5.65 0.28
CA VAL A 172 -22.67 5.92 -1.01
C VAL A 172 -23.02 7.41 -1.20
N SER A 173 -23.25 8.15 -0.12
CA SER A 173 -23.42 9.61 -0.17
C SER A 173 -22.13 10.37 -0.54
N GLU A 174 -20.96 9.91 -0.10
CA GLU A 174 -19.66 10.56 -0.37
C GLU A 174 -19.14 10.24 -1.78
N GLN A 175 -19.52 9.09 -2.32
CA GLN A 175 -19.17 8.66 -3.68
C GLN A 175 -19.67 9.62 -4.77
N ALA A 176 -20.84 10.23 -4.54
CA ALA A 176 -21.41 11.23 -5.44
C ALA A 176 -20.55 12.51 -5.51
N GLU A 177 -19.88 12.88 -4.42
CA GLU A 177 -19.03 14.07 -4.36
C GLU A 177 -17.60 13.81 -4.86
N ALA A 178 -17.04 12.62 -4.59
CA ALA A 178 -15.70 12.24 -5.04
C ALA A 178 -15.58 12.09 -6.57
N GLY A 179 -16.68 11.71 -7.26
CA GLY A 179 -16.72 11.59 -8.72
C GLY A 179 -16.58 12.91 -9.49
N ALA A 180 -16.63 14.05 -8.80
CA ALA A 180 -16.58 15.38 -9.42
C ALA A 180 -15.16 16.00 -9.50
N ARG A 181 -14.14 15.42 -8.85
CA ARG A 181 -12.79 16.03 -8.78
C ARG A 181 -11.91 15.61 -9.95
N ASP A 182 -11.15 16.57 -10.49
CA ASP A 182 -10.14 16.30 -11.53
C ASP A 182 -9.00 15.44 -10.95
N PRO A 183 -8.77 14.22 -11.46
CA PRO A 183 -7.68 13.36 -10.98
C PRO A 183 -6.29 13.98 -11.17
N LEU A 184 -6.14 14.98 -12.04
CA LEU A 184 -4.87 15.68 -12.30
C LEU A 184 -4.72 16.99 -11.51
N ALA A 185 -5.62 17.31 -10.57
CA ALA A 185 -5.39 18.43 -9.65
C ALA A 185 -4.21 18.14 -8.71
N LEU A 186 -4.15 16.91 -8.19
CA LEU A 186 -3.10 16.40 -7.32
C LEU A 186 -3.03 14.87 -7.44
N ALA A 187 -2.19 14.38 -8.35
CA ALA A 187 -2.05 12.97 -8.68
C ALA A 187 -0.77 12.37 -8.07
N PRO A 188 -0.84 11.29 -7.26
CA PRO A 188 0.35 10.60 -6.80
C PRO A 188 1.21 10.06 -7.95
N VAL A 189 2.53 10.10 -7.77
CA VAL A 189 3.50 9.50 -8.70
C VAL A 189 4.19 8.32 -8.01
N ILE A 190 4.27 7.19 -8.71
CA ILE A 190 4.89 5.95 -8.24
C ILE A 190 6.12 5.68 -9.11
N ASP A 191 7.27 5.44 -8.49
CA ASP A 191 8.42 4.84 -9.16
C ASP A 191 8.37 3.32 -8.97
N ALA A 192 8.19 2.59 -10.07
CA ALA A 192 8.17 1.14 -10.09
C ALA A 192 9.05 0.61 -11.24
N GLY A 193 10.33 1.05 -11.27
CA GLY A 193 11.24 0.79 -12.40
C GLY A 193 10.98 1.76 -13.57
N GLY A 194 10.43 2.93 -13.26
CA GLY A 194 9.84 3.88 -14.19
C GLY A 194 8.75 4.67 -13.49
N LEU A 195 8.49 5.91 -13.93
CA LEU A 195 7.50 6.77 -13.29
C LEU A 195 6.10 6.53 -13.86
N TYR A 196 5.14 6.41 -12.94
CA TYR A 196 3.72 6.23 -13.22
C TYR A 196 2.91 7.29 -12.47
N VAL A 197 1.90 7.86 -13.12
CA VAL A 197 0.91 8.73 -12.44
C VAL A 197 -0.34 7.93 -12.13
N VAL A 198 -0.87 8.05 -10.91
CA VAL A 198 -2.13 7.42 -10.52
C VAL A 198 -3.30 8.23 -11.05
N LEU A 199 -4.16 7.59 -11.83
CA LEU A 199 -5.34 8.21 -12.46
C LEU A 199 -6.65 7.80 -11.79
N ALA A 200 -6.70 6.57 -11.24
CA ALA A 200 -7.82 6.08 -10.45
C ALA A 200 -7.37 4.96 -9.51
N THR A 201 -8.10 4.79 -8.40
CA THR A 201 -7.89 3.71 -7.42
C THR A 201 -8.97 2.64 -7.44
N ARG A 202 -9.91 2.73 -8.39
CA ARG A 202 -10.84 1.67 -8.72
C ARG A 202 -10.61 1.29 -10.16
N VAL A 203 -10.27 0.03 -10.38
CA VAL A 203 -10.03 -0.54 -11.69
C VAL A 203 -11.03 -1.66 -11.88
N ASP A 204 -11.87 -1.55 -12.93
CA ASP A 204 -12.67 -2.68 -13.35
C ASP A 204 -11.72 -3.72 -13.99
N PRO A 205 -11.70 -4.97 -13.50
CA PRO A 205 -10.81 -5.99 -14.05
C PRO A 205 -11.08 -6.31 -15.53
N ALA A 206 -12.22 -5.93 -16.10
CA ALA A 206 -12.49 -6.02 -17.53
C ALA A 206 -11.60 -5.07 -18.35
N TRP A 207 -11.06 -4.00 -17.75
CA TRP A 207 -10.20 -3.04 -18.43
C TRP A 207 -8.82 -3.59 -18.76
N SER A 208 -8.34 -4.61 -18.05
CA SER A 208 -6.98 -5.14 -18.24
C SER A 208 -6.93 -6.41 -19.09
N GLU A 209 -5.78 -6.65 -19.71
CA GLU A 209 -5.51 -7.87 -20.49
C GLU A 209 -4.04 -8.30 -20.43
N GLY A 210 -3.79 -9.52 -20.90
CA GLY A 210 -2.47 -10.13 -20.97
C GLY A 210 -1.95 -10.66 -19.63
N GLU A 211 -0.78 -11.29 -19.71
CA GLU A 211 -0.08 -11.82 -18.55
C GLU A 211 0.49 -10.68 -17.68
N PRO A 212 0.44 -10.80 -16.35
CA PRO A 212 1.07 -9.83 -15.45
C PRO A 212 2.58 -9.86 -15.61
N ARG A 213 3.22 -8.70 -15.50
CA ARG A 213 4.68 -8.54 -15.56
C ARG A 213 5.18 -7.96 -14.25
N LEU A 214 6.23 -8.57 -13.69
CA LEU A 214 6.90 -8.08 -12.49
C LEU A 214 7.76 -6.86 -12.84
N LEU A 215 7.42 -5.71 -12.26
CA LEU A 215 8.15 -4.46 -12.41
C LEU A 215 9.23 -4.31 -11.33
N VAL A 216 8.86 -4.54 -10.07
CA VAL A 216 9.74 -4.43 -8.89
C VAL A 216 9.71 -5.74 -8.12
N ASP A 217 10.89 -6.29 -7.83
CA ASP A 217 11.10 -7.57 -7.14
C ASP A 217 11.56 -7.42 -5.68
N ALA A 218 11.37 -6.24 -5.10
CA ALA A 218 11.60 -5.93 -3.69
C ALA A 218 10.32 -5.37 -3.05
N PRO A 219 10.04 -5.61 -1.75
CA PRO A 219 8.87 -5.05 -1.07
C PRO A 219 8.85 -3.51 -1.06
N PRO A 220 7.69 -2.86 -1.31
CA PRO A 220 6.49 -3.47 -1.89
C PRO A 220 6.74 -3.90 -3.34
N MET A 221 6.51 -5.18 -3.63
CA MET A 221 6.66 -5.72 -4.97
C MET A 221 5.55 -5.19 -5.87
N VAL A 222 5.87 -4.99 -7.14
CA VAL A 222 4.94 -4.35 -8.09
C VAL A 222 4.81 -5.20 -9.34
N ALA A 223 3.57 -5.51 -9.71
CA ALA A 223 3.24 -6.13 -10.98
C ALA A 223 2.27 -5.24 -11.78
N ALA A 224 2.32 -5.35 -13.10
CA ALA A 224 1.44 -4.61 -13.99
C ALA A 224 0.86 -5.47 -15.11
N ARG A 225 -0.36 -5.11 -15.56
CA ARG A 225 -0.98 -5.58 -16.80
C ARG A 225 -1.25 -4.41 -17.74
N SER A 226 -1.40 -4.71 -19.02
CA SER A 226 -1.82 -3.72 -20.01
C SER A 226 -3.30 -3.41 -19.86
N ILE A 227 -3.70 -2.17 -20.14
CA ILE A 227 -5.10 -1.74 -20.21
C ILE A 227 -5.55 -1.70 -21.67
N VAL A 228 -6.78 -2.13 -21.91
CA VAL A 228 -7.49 -2.04 -23.19
C VAL A 228 -8.25 -0.73 -23.21
N ASP A 229 -7.74 0.25 -23.96
CA ASP A 229 -8.27 1.62 -24.02
C ASP A 229 -9.79 1.66 -24.23
N GLU A 230 -10.32 0.82 -25.12
CA GLU A 230 -11.75 0.82 -25.49
C GLU A 230 -12.68 0.41 -24.35
N ARG A 231 -12.13 -0.21 -23.30
CA ARG A 231 -12.89 -0.66 -22.12
C ARG A 231 -12.85 0.36 -20.98
N VAL A 232 -11.94 1.32 -21.03
CA VAL A 232 -11.77 2.36 -20.01
C VAL A 232 -12.78 3.49 -20.21
N PRO A 233 -13.38 4.04 -19.13
CA PRO A 233 -14.22 5.23 -19.21
C PRO A 233 -13.54 6.38 -19.97
N ASP A 234 -14.33 6.99 -20.84
CA ASP A 234 -13.91 8.06 -21.76
C ASP A 234 -13.17 9.21 -21.09
N ALA A 235 -13.59 9.59 -19.88
CA ALA A 235 -12.96 10.62 -19.07
C ALA A 235 -11.51 10.29 -18.70
N LEU A 236 -11.24 9.03 -18.30
CA LEU A 236 -9.90 8.56 -17.94
C LEU A 236 -9.04 8.35 -19.18
N ARG A 237 -9.61 7.80 -20.25
CA ARG A 237 -8.92 7.59 -21.53
C ARG A 237 -8.39 8.90 -22.13
N ARG A 238 -9.14 9.99 -21.99
CA ARG A 238 -8.75 11.35 -22.44
C ARG A 238 -7.58 11.95 -21.66
N LEU A 239 -7.16 11.36 -20.55
CA LEU A 239 -5.97 11.81 -19.81
C LEU A 239 -4.67 11.44 -20.52
N ARG A 240 -4.68 10.41 -21.38
CA ARG A 240 -3.50 10.08 -22.19
C ARG A 240 -3.11 11.25 -23.09
N GLY A 241 -1.80 11.52 -23.16
CA GLY A 241 -1.23 12.63 -23.92
C GLY A 241 -1.32 13.97 -23.19
N ARG A 242 -1.96 14.06 -22.01
CA ARG A 242 -1.94 15.29 -21.21
C ARG A 242 -0.52 15.56 -20.70
N ALA A 243 -0.13 16.82 -20.76
CA ALA A 243 1.11 17.31 -20.19
C ALA A 243 0.94 17.50 -18.67
N LEU A 244 1.96 17.10 -17.93
CA LEU A 244 2.03 17.19 -16.48
C LEU A 244 3.26 17.98 -16.03
N GLN A 245 3.09 18.72 -14.95
CA GLN A 245 4.18 19.21 -14.13
C GLN A 245 4.37 18.22 -12.97
N LEU A 246 5.56 17.66 -12.83
CA LEU A 246 5.93 16.80 -11.70
C LEU A 246 6.55 17.66 -10.61
N HIS A 247 6.34 17.21 -9.38
CA HIS A 247 6.76 17.90 -8.17
C HIS A 247 7.37 16.91 -7.16
N GLY A 248 8.43 17.35 -6.50
CA GLY A 248 9.02 16.70 -5.34
C GLY A 248 8.70 17.46 -4.05
N ALA A 249 9.48 17.20 -3.00
CA ALA A 249 9.30 17.84 -1.69
C ALA A 249 9.47 19.37 -1.71
N THR A 250 10.32 19.89 -2.59
CA THR A 250 10.72 21.30 -2.63
C THR A 250 10.08 22.11 -3.77
N GLY A 251 9.24 21.48 -4.59
CA GLY A 251 8.59 22.14 -5.71
C GLY A 251 8.68 21.39 -7.03
N PRO A 252 8.52 22.10 -8.17
CA PRO A 252 8.57 21.51 -9.51
C PRO A 252 9.93 20.83 -9.78
N THR A 253 9.90 19.61 -10.31
CA THR A 253 11.10 18.83 -10.67
C THR A 253 11.32 18.79 -12.18
N CYS A 254 10.29 18.39 -12.93
CA CYS A 254 10.37 18.19 -14.38
C CYS A 254 8.97 18.21 -15.01
N THR A 255 8.89 18.10 -16.33
CA THR A 255 7.61 17.92 -17.04
C THR A 255 7.49 16.50 -17.58
N ALA A 256 6.26 16.03 -17.79
CA ALA A 256 6.02 14.74 -18.40
C ALA A 256 4.76 14.74 -19.27
N THR A 257 4.59 13.71 -20.08
CA THR A 257 3.34 13.41 -20.80
C THR A 257 2.84 12.03 -20.41
N ILE A 258 1.53 11.92 -20.20
CA ILE A 258 0.88 10.63 -19.89
C ILE A 258 0.91 9.73 -21.13
N GLY A 259 1.51 8.55 -20.99
CA GLY A 259 1.67 7.53 -22.01
C GLY A 259 0.62 6.42 -21.93
N ALA A 260 1.07 5.18 -22.09
CA ALA A 260 0.22 4.00 -22.05
C ALA A 260 -0.39 3.77 -20.66
N LEU A 261 -1.61 3.23 -20.63
CA LEU A 261 -2.33 2.92 -19.40
C LEU A 261 -2.03 1.49 -18.94
N HIS A 262 -1.94 1.31 -17.62
CA HIS A 262 -1.69 0.02 -16.98
C HIS A 262 -2.57 -0.16 -15.74
N GLU A 263 -2.93 -1.41 -15.46
CA GLU A 263 -3.36 -1.81 -14.11
C GLU A 263 -2.09 -2.14 -13.34
N LEU A 264 -1.87 -1.47 -12.22
CA LEU A 264 -0.71 -1.67 -11.35
C LEU A 264 -1.19 -2.19 -10.00
N ARG A 265 -0.52 -3.24 -9.50
CA ARG A 265 -0.78 -3.83 -8.18
C ARG A 265 0.49 -3.79 -7.34
N ARG A 266 0.37 -3.35 -6.09
CA ARG A 266 1.48 -3.22 -5.13
C ARG A 266 1.20 -4.08 -3.91
N VAL A 267 2.13 -4.94 -3.57
CA VAL A 267 1.95 -5.93 -2.49
C VAL A 267 3.23 -6.03 -1.67
N ARG A 268 3.10 -6.03 -0.35
CA ARG A 268 4.12 -6.59 0.55
C ARG A 268 3.73 -8.04 0.82
N PRO A 269 4.31 -9.00 0.10
CA PRO A 269 3.98 -10.41 0.29
C PRO A 269 4.49 -10.90 1.65
N HIS A 270 3.92 -11.99 2.14
CA HIS A 270 4.44 -12.70 3.30
C HIS A 270 5.89 -13.13 3.09
N PHE A 271 6.72 -13.06 4.14
CA PHE A 271 8.14 -13.44 4.03
C PHE A 271 8.34 -14.87 3.49
N GLY A 272 7.44 -15.81 3.83
CA GLY A 272 7.47 -17.18 3.32
C GLY A 272 7.27 -17.27 1.80
N SER A 273 6.43 -16.41 1.21
CA SER A 273 6.28 -16.33 -0.26
C SER A 273 7.55 -15.81 -0.91
N VAL A 274 8.19 -14.80 -0.30
CA VAL A 274 9.48 -14.28 -0.78
C VAL A 274 10.59 -15.33 -0.68
N GLN A 275 10.63 -16.10 0.41
CA GLN A 275 11.58 -17.22 0.58
C GLN A 275 11.36 -18.32 -0.47
N HIS A 276 10.10 -18.68 -0.73
CA HIS A 276 9.74 -19.63 -1.78
C HIS A 276 10.24 -19.14 -3.16
N TRP A 277 9.98 -17.88 -3.50
CA TRP A 277 10.45 -17.28 -4.75
C TRP A 277 11.96 -17.17 -4.86
N ASN A 278 12.65 -16.99 -3.73
CA ASN A 278 14.11 -16.98 -3.69
C ASN A 278 14.74 -18.38 -3.66
N GLY A 279 13.92 -19.44 -3.70
CA GLY A 279 14.40 -20.82 -3.75
C GLY A 279 14.93 -21.34 -2.42
N PHE A 280 14.46 -20.81 -1.27
CA PHE A 280 14.90 -21.32 0.05
C PHE A 280 14.59 -22.81 0.24
N GLU A 281 13.51 -23.31 -0.35
CA GLU A 281 13.10 -24.72 -0.25
C GLU A 281 13.76 -25.61 -1.32
N THR A 282 13.95 -25.08 -2.52
CA THR A 282 14.34 -25.85 -3.72
C THR A 282 15.80 -25.64 -4.14
N GLY A 283 16.46 -24.61 -3.61
CA GLY A 283 17.76 -24.12 -4.06
C GLY A 283 17.72 -23.34 -5.38
N VAL A 284 16.55 -23.10 -5.97
CA VAL A 284 16.39 -22.44 -7.28
C VAL A 284 15.37 -21.31 -7.17
N ALA A 285 15.81 -20.08 -7.47
CA ALA A 285 14.93 -18.92 -7.51
C ALA A 285 13.91 -19.04 -8.66
N GLN A 286 12.67 -18.63 -8.38
CA GLN A 286 11.57 -18.66 -9.33
C GLN A 286 11.77 -17.62 -10.45
N PRO A 287 11.41 -17.95 -11.70
CA PRO A 287 11.39 -16.97 -12.79
C PRO A 287 10.47 -15.77 -12.50
N ARG A 288 10.84 -14.58 -12.99
CA ARG A 288 10.07 -13.34 -12.77
C ARG A 288 8.62 -13.41 -13.23
N ASP A 289 8.33 -14.15 -14.30
CA ASP A 289 6.97 -14.34 -14.80
C ASP A 289 6.13 -15.25 -13.89
N VAL A 290 6.76 -16.25 -13.24
CA VAL A 290 6.13 -17.06 -12.19
C VAL A 290 5.78 -16.17 -10.99
N ILE A 291 6.75 -15.39 -10.51
CA ILE A 291 6.55 -14.45 -9.40
C ILE A 291 5.41 -13.46 -9.75
N ALA A 292 5.39 -12.91 -10.97
CA ALA A 292 4.35 -11.99 -11.40
C ALA A 292 2.94 -12.62 -11.35
N ARG A 293 2.80 -13.87 -11.81
CA ARG A 293 1.52 -14.60 -11.81
C ARG A 293 1.03 -14.89 -10.39
N GLU A 294 1.92 -15.23 -9.48
CA GLU A 294 1.57 -15.49 -8.08
C GLU A 294 1.29 -14.20 -7.29
N LEU A 295 2.06 -13.14 -7.53
CA LEU A 295 1.87 -11.83 -6.90
C LEU A 295 0.58 -11.13 -7.37
N TRP A 296 0.16 -11.34 -8.62
CA TRP A 296 -0.99 -10.66 -9.19
C TRP A 296 -2.29 -10.82 -8.38
N PRO A 297 -2.78 -12.03 -8.07
CA PRO A 297 -3.99 -12.21 -7.24
C PRO A 297 -3.80 -11.68 -5.81
N MET A 298 -2.57 -11.65 -5.29
CA MET A 298 -2.29 -11.07 -3.98
C MET A 298 -2.57 -9.56 -3.94
N GLY A 299 -2.47 -8.84 -5.05
CA GLY A 299 -2.77 -7.40 -5.10
C GLY A 299 -4.23 -7.04 -5.36
N GLU A 300 -5.15 -8.01 -5.32
CA GLU A 300 -6.57 -7.75 -5.55
C GLU A 300 -7.15 -6.77 -4.51
N GLY A 301 -8.01 -5.86 -4.98
CA GLY A 301 -8.58 -4.75 -4.21
C GLY A 301 -7.61 -3.60 -3.87
N GLY A 302 -6.34 -3.69 -4.29
CA GLY A 302 -5.37 -2.60 -4.29
C GLY A 302 -4.94 -2.18 -5.71
N ALA A 303 -5.76 -2.45 -6.72
CA ALA A 303 -5.45 -2.16 -8.12
C ALA A 303 -5.56 -0.66 -8.43
N LEU A 304 -4.58 -0.14 -9.16
CA LEU A 304 -4.47 1.25 -9.57
C LEU A 304 -4.51 1.36 -11.09
N LEU A 305 -5.31 2.28 -11.62
CA LEU A 305 -5.17 2.71 -13.01
C LEU A 305 -4.07 3.75 -13.05
N VAL A 306 -3.00 3.45 -13.78
CA VAL A 306 -1.85 4.35 -13.91
C VAL A 306 -1.53 4.64 -15.37
N GLY A 307 -0.91 5.78 -15.63
CA GLY A 307 -0.30 6.09 -16.92
C GLY A 307 1.23 6.11 -16.81
N THR A 308 1.94 5.54 -17.78
CA THR A 308 3.40 5.73 -17.87
C THR A 308 3.74 7.19 -18.11
N LEU A 309 4.88 7.65 -17.62
CA LEU A 309 5.31 9.02 -17.83
C LEU A 309 6.49 9.08 -18.79
N THR A 310 6.31 9.80 -19.91
CA THR A 310 7.42 10.21 -20.77
C THR A 310 7.93 11.55 -20.27
N THR A 311 9.13 11.58 -19.71
CA THR A 311 9.65 12.74 -18.97
C THR A 311 10.56 13.62 -19.82
N SER A 312 10.60 14.90 -19.46
CA SER A 312 11.56 15.88 -19.96
C SER A 312 12.25 16.56 -18.77
N GLY A 313 13.52 16.21 -18.53
CA GLY A 313 14.32 16.65 -17.39
C GLY A 313 14.67 15.53 -16.41
N ASP A 314 15.29 15.88 -15.28
CA ASP A 314 15.51 14.96 -14.16
C ASP A 314 14.29 14.96 -13.23
N CYS A 315 13.58 13.84 -13.21
CA CYS A 315 12.36 13.67 -12.42
C CYS A 315 12.59 12.89 -11.12
N ARG A 316 13.84 12.61 -10.74
CA ARG A 316 14.13 11.86 -9.53
C ARG A 316 13.56 12.56 -8.30
N GLY A 317 12.92 11.80 -7.42
CA GLY A 317 12.31 12.33 -6.20
C GLY A 317 10.95 13.02 -6.41
N SER A 318 10.37 12.95 -7.61
CA SER A 318 8.99 13.38 -7.82
C SER A 318 8.03 12.43 -7.10
N SER A 319 7.14 12.99 -6.27
CA SER A 319 6.16 12.23 -5.49
C SER A 319 4.73 12.48 -5.94
N TRP A 320 4.49 13.54 -6.72
CA TRP A 320 3.19 13.86 -7.26
C TRP A 320 3.29 14.66 -8.56
N ALA A 321 2.16 14.76 -9.26
CA ALA A 321 2.01 15.45 -10.52
C ALA A 321 0.68 16.19 -10.58
N ARG A 322 0.62 17.18 -11.47
CA ARG A 322 -0.60 17.91 -11.81
C ARG A 322 -0.61 18.26 -13.29
N ALA A 323 -1.79 18.59 -13.83
CA ALA A 323 -1.88 19.08 -15.20
C ALA A 323 -1.04 20.36 -15.40
N SER A 324 -0.24 20.42 -16.47
CA SER A 324 0.64 21.58 -16.73
C SER A 324 -0.12 22.89 -16.96
N ASP A 325 -1.39 22.81 -17.35
CA ASP A 325 -2.29 23.94 -17.59
C ASP A 325 -3.08 24.37 -16.35
N ALA A 326 -2.92 23.68 -15.20
CA ALA A 326 -3.60 24.04 -13.97
C ALA A 326 -2.94 25.26 -13.28
N PRO A 327 -3.71 26.12 -12.58
CA PRO A 327 -3.19 27.31 -11.88
C PRO A 327 -2.04 26.95 -10.92
N PRO A 328 -0.94 27.72 -10.76
CA PRO A 328 0.16 27.33 -9.90
C PRO A 328 -0.29 26.98 -8.46
N PRO A 329 0.16 25.85 -7.87
CA PRO A 329 -0.22 25.49 -6.52
C PRO A 329 0.59 26.28 -5.49
N ALA A 330 0.07 26.46 -4.28
CA ALA A 330 0.85 27.02 -3.19
C ALA A 330 1.56 25.88 -2.45
N ILE A 331 2.88 25.79 -2.61
CA ILE A 331 3.70 24.74 -1.99
C ILE A 331 4.34 25.30 -0.72
N LEU A 332 4.17 24.58 0.39
CA LEU A 332 4.85 24.90 1.63
C LEU A 332 6.24 24.25 1.60
N ALA A 333 7.27 25.07 1.81
CA ALA A 333 8.64 24.60 1.86
C ALA A 333 8.86 23.80 3.15
N GLU A 334 9.46 22.62 3.05
CA GLU A 334 9.99 21.93 4.21
C GLU A 334 11.19 22.71 4.76
N VAL A 335 11.17 23.01 6.05
CA VAL A 335 12.25 23.70 6.76
C VAL A 335 12.73 22.84 7.92
N ALA A 336 13.93 23.15 8.43
CA ALA A 336 14.40 22.53 9.66
C ALA A 336 13.41 22.80 10.81
N THR A 337 12.91 21.74 11.43
CA THR A 337 12.00 21.86 12.57
C THR A 337 12.71 22.49 13.76
N ASP A 338 12.13 23.56 14.30
CA ASP A 338 12.59 24.16 15.57
C ASP A 338 12.52 23.11 16.70
N PRO A 339 13.61 22.86 17.46
CA PRO A 339 13.59 21.91 18.57
C PRO A 339 12.49 22.16 19.60
N ALA A 340 12.13 23.42 19.86
CA ALA A 340 11.04 23.77 20.77
C ALA A 340 9.68 23.37 20.20
N HIS A 341 9.44 23.61 18.91
CA HIS A 341 8.23 23.12 18.24
C HIS A 341 8.18 21.60 18.17
N ALA A 342 9.32 20.92 17.95
CA ALA A 342 9.37 19.46 17.96
C ALA A 342 8.98 18.90 19.33
N ALA A 343 9.55 19.45 20.41
CA ALA A 343 9.23 19.05 21.78
C ALA A 343 7.76 19.33 22.12
N GLU A 344 7.24 20.49 21.73
CA GLU A 344 5.84 20.86 21.96
C GLU A 344 4.86 19.98 21.17
N ALA A 345 5.15 19.69 19.91
CA ALA A 345 4.31 18.83 19.08
C ALA A 345 4.25 17.39 19.64
N LEU A 346 5.38 16.85 20.11
CA LEU A 346 5.43 15.56 20.80
C LEU A 346 4.65 15.58 22.12
N ARG A 347 4.79 16.64 22.92
CA ARG A 347 4.02 16.82 24.16
C ARG A 347 2.52 16.83 23.87
N LEU A 348 2.07 17.59 22.87
CA LEU A 348 0.66 17.67 22.48
C LEU A 348 0.15 16.34 21.92
N LEU A 349 0.95 15.59 21.14
CA LEU A 349 0.59 14.24 20.71
C LEU A 349 0.31 13.32 21.91
N ARG A 350 1.15 13.39 22.96
CA ARG A 350 1.00 12.59 24.18
C ARG A 350 -0.29 12.86 24.96
N GLU A 351 -0.89 14.03 24.77
CA GLU A 351 -2.16 14.43 25.41
C GLU A 351 -3.40 13.87 24.70
N THR A 352 -3.24 13.42 23.45
CA THR A 352 -4.34 12.89 22.63
C THR A 352 -4.90 11.57 23.18
N ASP A 353 -6.17 11.28 22.87
CA ASP A 353 -6.77 9.97 23.18
C ASP A 353 -6.07 8.83 22.44
N VAL A 354 -5.53 9.10 21.24
CA VAL A 354 -4.73 8.17 20.43
C VAL A 354 -3.52 7.69 21.21
N HIS A 355 -2.68 8.60 21.68
CA HIS A 355 -1.49 8.23 22.46
C HIS A 355 -1.88 7.57 23.79
N ARG A 356 -2.90 8.09 24.49
CA ARG A 356 -3.37 7.50 25.75
C ARG A 356 -3.92 6.09 25.58
N ALA A 357 -4.49 5.74 24.43
CA ALA A 357 -4.91 4.38 24.13
C ALA A 357 -3.70 3.45 23.99
N LEU A 358 -2.75 3.80 23.13
CA LEU A 358 -1.52 3.03 22.93
C LEU A 358 -0.70 2.88 24.21
N GLN A 359 -0.68 3.91 25.06
CA GLN A 359 -0.03 3.84 26.37
C GLN A 359 -0.69 2.81 27.30
N ARG A 360 -2.02 2.70 27.30
CA ARG A 360 -2.70 1.68 28.11
C ARG A 360 -2.34 0.29 27.63
N ASP A 361 -2.37 0.06 26.32
CA ASP A 361 -2.02 -1.22 25.72
C ASP A 361 -0.55 -1.59 26.04
N HIS A 362 0.35 -0.61 25.98
CA HIS A 362 1.74 -0.77 26.40
C HIS A 362 1.83 -1.16 27.88
N ASP A 363 1.23 -0.38 28.80
CA ASP A 363 1.33 -0.58 30.25
C ASP A 363 0.71 -1.90 30.77
N GLU A 364 -0.13 -2.56 29.96
CA GLU A 364 -0.70 -3.88 30.23
C GLU A 364 0.29 -5.04 30.04
N LEU A 365 1.42 -4.81 29.35
CA LEU A 365 2.43 -5.83 29.12
C LEU A 365 3.28 -6.08 30.38
N GLU A 366 3.59 -7.34 30.67
CA GLU A 366 4.30 -7.73 31.90
C GLU A 366 5.75 -7.25 31.94
N ASP A 367 6.40 -7.16 30.78
CA ASP A 367 7.84 -6.88 30.64
C ASP A 367 8.17 -5.41 30.34
N VAL A 368 7.17 -4.50 30.36
CA VAL A 368 7.43 -3.07 30.13
C VAL A 368 7.53 -2.29 31.43
N ALA A 369 8.39 -1.26 31.44
CA ALA A 369 8.48 -0.33 32.55
C ALA A 369 7.25 0.58 32.57
N ARG A 370 6.29 0.29 33.47
CA ARG A 370 5.09 1.11 33.65
C ARG A 370 5.43 2.57 33.92
N GLY A 371 4.69 3.47 33.29
CA GLY A 371 4.86 4.92 33.45
C GLY A 371 5.96 5.53 32.57
N VAL A 372 6.68 4.70 31.78
CA VAL A 372 7.51 5.20 30.67
C VAL A 372 6.61 5.37 29.44
N PRO A 373 6.63 6.54 28.78
CA PRO A 373 5.90 6.73 27.54
C PRO A 373 6.31 5.69 26.49
N TRP A 374 5.32 5.02 25.89
CA TRP A 374 5.57 3.95 24.91
C TRP A 374 6.43 4.42 23.72
N ASP A 375 6.38 5.72 23.41
CA ASP A 375 7.08 6.36 22.31
C ASP A 375 8.57 6.69 22.57
N GLU A 376 9.10 6.50 23.78
CA GLU A 376 10.48 6.90 24.11
C GLU A 376 11.55 6.03 23.45
N GLY A 377 11.25 4.76 23.20
CA GLY A 377 12.13 3.81 22.48
C GLY A 377 12.01 3.87 20.96
N GLY A 378 11.07 4.65 20.43
CA GLY A 378 10.72 4.66 19.01
C GLY A 378 11.49 5.64 18.14
N THR A 379 11.36 5.43 16.83
CA THR A 379 11.68 6.45 15.84
C THR A 379 10.63 7.55 15.90
N ARG A 380 11.09 8.80 16.03
CA ARG A 380 10.25 9.99 16.11
C ARG A 380 10.68 10.97 15.02
N THR A 381 9.80 11.21 14.06
CA THR A 381 10.03 12.15 12.98
C THR A 381 9.16 13.38 13.21
N VAL A 382 9.75 14.58 13.20
CA VAL A 382 8.99 15.83 13.19
C VAL A 382 9.37 16.66 11.97
N ARG A 383 8.40 16.94 11.10
CA ARG A 383 8.59 17.74 9.88
C ARG A 383 7.83 19.04 10.00
N THR A 384 8.42 20.14 9.52
CA THR A 384 7.79 21.46 9.49
C THR A 384 7.71 21.95 8.05
N PHE A 385 6.52 22.31 7.61
CA PHE A 385 6.24 22.88 6.30
C PHE A 385 5.74 24.31 6.49
N VAL A 386 6.36 25.28 5.81
CA VAL A 386 6.06 26.71 5.97
C VAL A 386 5.69 27.30 4.63
N ASP A 387 4.66 28.13 4.59
CA ASP A 387 4.29 28.84 3.38
C ASP A 387 5.37 29.89 3.01
N PRO A 388 5.43 30.35 1.74
CA PRO A 388 6.46 31.30 1.32
C PRO A 388 6.49 32.61 2.11
N THR A 389 5.38 33.00 2.75
CA THR A 389 5.29 34.23 3.55
C THR A 389 5.70 34.04 5.01
N GLY A 390 5.77 32.79 5.50
CA GLY A 390 5.96 32.47 6.91
C GLY A 390 4.72 32.66 7.79
N ALA A 391 3.58 33.05 7.20
CA ALA A 391 2.33 33.29 7.92
C ALA A 391 1.63 31.98 8.34
N ARG A 392 1.93 30.86 7.68
CA ARG A 392 1.31 29.57 7.93
C ARG A 392 2.35 28.47 7.97
N ALA A 393 2.23 27.58 8.95
CA ALA A 393 3.02 26.37 8.99
C ALA A 393 2.19 25.15 9.41
N ILE A 394 2.57 23.99 8.89
CA ILE A 394 2.08 22.69 9.32
C ILE A 394 3.26 21.95 9.95
N VAL A 395 3.07 21.44 11.17
CA VAL A 395 4.02 20.57 11.85
C VAL A 395 3.41 19.19 11.93
N THR A 396 4.14 18.17 11.50
CA THR A 396 3.68 16.77 11.59
C THR A 396 4.61 15.97 12.47
N VAL A 397 4.04 15.11 13.30
CA VAL A 397 4.76 14.19 14.19
C VAL A 397 4.40 12.77 13.80
N THR A 398 5.43 11.96 13.59
CA THR A 398 5.29 10.53 13.35
C THR A 398 6.08 9.78 14.40
N VAL A 399 5.44 8.82 15.04
CA VAL A 399 6.05 7.94 16.05
C VAL A 399 5.85 6.51 15.59
N VAL A 400 6.94 5.75 15.57
CA VAL A 400 6.93 4.32 15.29
C VAL A 400 7.83 3.61 16.29
N VAL A 401 7.25 2.65 17.02
CA VAL A 401 7.94 1.79 17.98
C VAL A 401 7.74 0.36 17.50
N ASN A 402 8.85 -0.37 17.36
CA ASN A 402 8.90 -1.80 17.05
C ASN A 402 8.06 -2.20 15.83
N GLU A 403 8.66 -2.11 14.64
CA GLU A 403 8.08 -2.71 13.43
C GLU A 403 8.45 -4.20 13.38
N GLY A 404 7.67 -5.07 14.03
CA GLY A 404 7.89 -6.52 14.00
C GLY A 404 7.38 -7.28 15.22
N CYS A 405 7.94 -8.48 15.46
CA CYS A 405 7.46 -9.47 16.42
C CYS A 405 7.79 -9.21 17.89
N GLU A 406 7.72 -7.97 18.32
CA GLU A 406 7.89 -7.63 19.73
C GLU A 406 6.56 -7.65 20.47
N SER A 407 6.62 -7.74 21.80
CA SER A 407 5.43 -7.76 22.65
C SER A 407 4.57 -6.49 22.53
N PHE A 408 5.18 -5.39 22.06
CA PHE A 408 4.50 -4.14 21.77
C PHE A 408 4.96 -3.58 20.42
N GLY A 409 4.00 -3.20 19.58
CA GLY A 409 4.20 -2.37 18.39
C GLY A 409 3.26 -1.17 18.46
N GLY A 410 3.79 0.04 18.29
CA GLY A 410 3.03 1.28 18.45
C GLY A 410 3.29 2.24 17.30
N ARG A 411 2.23 2.78 16.71
CA ARG A 411 2.33 3.80 15.67
C ARG A 411 1.37 4.93 15.98
N ALA A 412 1.86 6.15 15.88
CA ALA A 412 1.02 7.32 16.01
C ALA A 412 1.46 8.40 15.03
N TRP A 413 0.49 9.15 14.52
CA TRP A 413 0.73 10.30 13.69
C TRP A 413 -0.15 11.46 14.14
N ALA A 414 0.38 12.68 14.10
CA ALA A 414 -0.40 13.89 14.27
C ALA A 414 0.04 15.01 13.33
N ALA A 415 -0.91 15.87 13.00
CA ALA A 415 -0.67 17.13 12.30
C ALA A 415 -1.16 18.30 13.14
N PHE A 416 -0.37 19.37 13.13
CA PHE A 416 -0.61 20.62 13.84
C PHE A 416 -0.52 21.76 12.85
N GLU A 417 -1.37 22.77 13.02
CA GLU A 417 -1.25 24.05 12.32
C GLU A 417 -0.67 25.07 13.29
N VAL A 418 0.33 25.83 12.85
CA VAL A 418 0.86 26.95 13.62
C VAL A 418 -0.05 28.16 13.40
N ARG A 419 -0.70 28.63 14.47
CA ARG A 419 -1.51 29.85 14.47
C ARG A 419 -1.10 30.74 15.64
N ASP A 420 -0.81 31.99 15.35
CA ASP A 420 -0.34 32.97 16.34
C ASP A 420 0.88 32.46 17.15
N GLY A 421 1.75 31.69 16.49
CA GLY A 421 2.93 31.06 17.09
C GLY A 421 2.65 29.82 17.97
N ALA A 422 1.40 29.38 18.09
CA ALA A 422 1.01 28.19 18.85
C ALA A 422 0.63 27.02 17.94
N LEU A 423 0.94 25.80 18.38
CA LEU A 423 0.54 24.58 17.69
C LEU A 423 -0.90 24.21 18.03
N GLN A 424 -1.76 24.18 17.01
CA GLN A 424 -3.13 23.72 17.13
C GLN A 424 -3.27 22.34 16.51
N LEU A 425 -3.68 21.36 17.32
CA LEU A 425 -3.91 19.99 16.85
C LEU A 425 -5.00 20.00 15.78
N ARG A 426 -4.67 19.44 14.61
CA ARG A 426 -5.59 19.25 13.50
C ARG A 426 -6.06 17.80 13.45
N THR A 427 -5.16 16.84 13.63
CA THR A 427 -5.50 15.41 13.59
C THR A 427 -4.49 14.61 14.40
N ALA A 428 -4.96 13.53 15.01
CA ALA A 428 -4.12 12.45 15.50
C ALA A 428 -4.72 11.10 15.07
N SER A 429 -3.86 10.11 14.80
CA SER A 429 -4.25 8.77 14.34
C SER A 429 -3.30 7.71 14.92
N ALA A 430 -3.83 6.55 15.30
CA ALA A 430 -3.04 5.36 15.65
C ALA A 430 -2.87 4.40 14.46
N ASP A 431 -3.70 4.55 13.42
CA ASP A 431 -3.89 3.49 12.43
C ASP A 431 -2.75 3.45 11.41
N VAL A 432 -2.12 4.60 11.15
CA VAL A 432 -1.05 4.76 10.16
C VAL A 432 -0.06 5.83 10.62
N ALA A 433 1.22 5.48 10.61
CA ALA A 433 2.32 6.42 10.72
C ALA A 433 2.56 7.07 9.35
N HIS A 434 1.87 8.16 9.07
CA HIS A 434 2.06 8.87 7.81
C HIS A 434 3.39 9.62 7.82
N GLU A 435 4.14 9.54 6.72
CA GLU A 435 5.35 10.34 6.49
C GLU A 435 5.10 11.28 5.30
N PRO A 436 4.52 12.48 5.54
CA PRO A 436 4.33 13.48 4.50
C PRO A 436 5.65 13.82 3.83
N LEU A 437 5.69 13.76 2.50
CA LEU A 437 6.82 14.13 1.65
C LEU A 437 6.72 15.59 1.16
N ALA A 438 5.51 16.11 1.04
CA ALA A 438 5.25 17.50 0.65
C ALA A 438 3.95 18.01 1.30
N ALA A 439 3.83 19.33 1.41
CA ALA A 439 2.62 20.01 1.85
C ALA A 439 2.24 21.07 0.80
N VAL A 440 1.02 21.01 0.29
CA VAL A 440 0.58 21.80 -0.86
C VAL A 440 -0.86 22.20 -0.70
N ASP A 441 -1.23 23.39 -1.14
CA ASP A 441 -2.61 23.77 -1.47
C ASP A 441 -2.73 23.68 -2.99
N ALA A 442 -3.26 22.54 -3.45
CA ALA A 442 -3.19 22.16 -4.86
C ALA A 442 -4.27 22.82 -5.73
N ASP A 443 -5.41 23.19 -5.14
CA ASP A 443 -6.55 23.79 -5.82
C ASP A 443 -6.81 25.26 -5.45
N GLY A 444 -6.05 25.81 -4.49
CA GLY A 444 -6.11 27.22 -4.10
C GLY A 444 -7.24 27.55 -3.12
N ASP A 445 -7.83 26.54 -2.47
CA ASP A 445 -8.93 26.74 -1.51
C ASP A 445 -8.43 27.18 -0.11
N GLY A 446 -7.11 27.22 0.10
CA GLY A 446 -6.49 27.54 1.38
C GLY A 446 -6.42 26.35 2.34
N THR A 447 -6.81 25.15 1.94
CA THR A 447 -6.60 23.90 2.65
C THR A 447 -5.25 23.32 2.24
N ILE A 448 -4.48 22.79 3.20
CA ILE A 448 -3.24 22.07 2.85
C ILE A 448 -3.56 20.60 2.70
N GLU A 449 -3.13 20.01 1.59
CA GLU A 449 -2.92 18.59 1.41
C GLU A 449 -1.50 18.17 1.78
N LEU A 450 -1.38 17.00 2.42
CA LEU A 450 -0.07 16.40 2.70
C LEU A 450 0.13 15.19 1.80
N VAL A 451 1.10 15.27 0.89
CA VAL A 451 1.44 14.17 -0.02
C VAL A 451 2.29 13.16 0.72
N THR A 452 1.96 11.88 0.66
CA THR A 452 2.71 10.77 1.27
C THR A 452 3.07 9.72 0.20
N ALA A 453 3.90 8.73 0.53
CA ALA A 453 4.15 7.59 -0.37
C ALA A 453 2.89 6.74 -0.66
N ASP A 454 1.90 6.82 0.24
CA ASP A 454 0.69 5.99 0.25
C ASP A 454 -0.56 6.73 -0.23
N GLY A 455 -0.43 7.98 -0.68
CA GLY A 455 -1.53 8.79 -1.18
C GLY A 455 -1.44 10.23 -0.72
N VAL A 456 -2.59 10.90 -0.64
CA VAL A 456 -2.68 12.31 -0.22
C VAL A 456 -3.55 12.40 1.01
N LEU A 457 -3.06 13.01 2.09
CA LEU A 457 -3.88 13.36 3.23
C LEU A 457 -4.60 14.67 2.94
N ARG A 458 -5.92 14.64 2.91
CA ARG A 458 -6.78 15.81 2.69
C ARG A 458 -7.55 16.12 3.96
N TRP A 459 -7.79 17.41 4.19
CA TRP A 459 -8.67 17.83 5.27
C TRP A 459 -10.14 17.59 4.89
N THR A 460 -10.80 16.69 5.62
CA THR A 460 -12.22 16.32 5.44
C THR A 460 -12.82 16.02 6.81
N ASP A 461 -14.04 16.49 7.08
CA ASP A 461 -14.73 16.25 8.37
C ASP A 461 -13.86 16.59 9.60
N ASP A 462 -13.24 17.76 9.57
CA ASP A 462 -12.38 18.28 10.66
C ASP A 462 -11.15 17.41 10.98
N ARG A 463 -10.65 16.64 10.01
CA ARG A 463 -9.40 15.88 10.15
C ARG A 463 -8.71 15.62 8.82
N TYR A 464 -7.44 15.24 8.86
CA TYR A 464 -6.74 14.66 7.73
C TYR A 464 -7.17 13.21 7.50
N ALA A 465 -7.50 12.89 6.26
CA ALA A 465 -7.87 11.58 5.78
C ALA A 465 -7.07 11.22 4.52
N LEU A 466 -6.58 9.99 4.41
CA LEU A 466 -5.84 9.54 3.24
C LEU A 466 -6.80 9.28 2.06
N THR A 467 -6.67 10.06 1.00
CA THR A 467 -7.51 10.04 -0.21
C THR A 467 -6.72 10.57 -1.42
N PRO A 468 -6.53 9.79 -2.50
CA PRO A 468 -6.85 8.38 -2.58
C PRO A 468 -5.92 7.55 -1.69
N VAL A 469 -6.42 6.43 -1.16
CA VAL A 469 -5.58 5.41 -0.53
C VAL A 469 -4.94 4.60 -1.65
N ILE A 470 -3.62 4.66 -1.75
CA ILE A 470 -2.87 3.82 -2.69
C ILE A 470 -2.01 2.79 -1.95
N THR A 471 -1.95 2.80 -0.62
CA THR A 471 -1.12 1.93 0.24
C THR A 471 -0.98 0.51 -0.33
N PRO A 472 0.25 0.00 -0.51
CA PRO A 472 0.46 -1.38 -0.93
C PRO A 472 -0.27 -2.35 0.01
N ARG A 473 -0.86 -3.41 -0.54
CA ARG A 473 -1.51 -4.42 0.29
C ARG A 473 -0.45 -5.14 1.13
N ASP A 474 -0.62 -5.14 2.44
CA ASP A 474 0.31 -5.83 3.34
C ASP A 474 -0.22 -7.22 3.69
N LEU A 475 0.46 -8.23 3.15
CA LEU A 475 0.17 -9.65 3.39
C LEU A 475 1.21 -10.30 4.27
N ASP A 476 2.20 -9.54 4.75
CA ASP A 476 3.05 -10.07 5.78
C ASP A 476 2.24 -10.26 7.07
N CYS A 477 2.64 -11.26 7.86
CA CYS A 477 2.06 -11.39 9.17
C CYS A 477 2.57 -10.18 9.96
N GLY A 478 1.65 -9.32 10.40
CA GLY A 478 1.95 -8.49 11.56
C GLY A 478 2.33 -9.48 12.63
N CYS A 479 3.57 -9.43 13.06
CA CYS A 479 3.85 -10.01 14.34
C CYS A 479 3.28 -9.08 15.42
#